data_AF-W4IEJ7-F1
#
_entry.id   AF-W4IEJ7-F1
#
_cell.length_a   1.000
_cell.length_b   1.000
_cell.length_c   1.000
_cell.angle_alpha   90.00
_cell.angle_beta   90.00
_cell.angle_gamma   90.00
#
_symmetry.space_group_name_H-M   'P 1'
#
loop_
_entity.id
_entity.type
_entity.pdbx_description
1 polymer ?
#
loop_
_entity_poly.entity_id
_entity_poly.type
_entity_poly.pdbx_seq_one_letter_code
_entity_poly.pdbx_strand_id
1 'polypeptide(L)'
;MYIFTFIFLKEFYYDDEFFFLQISFYLFKILIKYHDPVLSEILENNKMTPEIYASSWFLTLFASKCNMRILNLIYMIFLLEKNPFFYFYFSLALLILHRNIFLCVDNSNLPELLSKINIFNKKFLKKVWAFGKYLERQTPVSFVHKLFFIKNVLIHLTSENSAENYEKKNVLLNFFKSIDYMSVNSYEILKNLCEGNNKYLFLDIRLNSHFKSFHLYNSINMELVKNYLDIFKMKRKSNQINFGALENKNRKKSKWNQSDK
;
A
#
# COMPACT_ATOMS: atom_id res chain seq x y z
N MET A 1 4.91 25.52 20.12
CA MET A 1 3.62 25.12 19.52
C MET A 1 3.48 25.64 18.10
N TYR A 2 3.62 26.95 17.85
CA TYR A 2 3.49 27.57 16.51
C TYR A 2 4.36 26.95 15.40
N ILE A 3 5.65 26.72 15.67
CA ILE A 3 6.58 26.11 14.71
C ILE A 3 6.12 24.71 14.29
N PHE A 4 5.55 23.94 15.22
CA PHE A 4 5.13 22.57 14.97
C PHE A 4 3.90 22.49 14.08
N THR A 5 2.92 23.36 14.34
CA THR A 5 1.75 23.55 13.46
C THR A 5 2.19 23.99 12.07
N PHE A 6 3.15 24.90 11.96
CA PHE A 6 3.63 25.38 10.66
C PHE A 6 4.43 24.32 9.87
N ILE A 7 5.17 23.44 10.54
CA ILE A 7 6.02 22.43 9.87
C ILE A 7 5.24 21.20 9.42
N PHE A 8 4.28 20.72 10.23
CA PHE A 8 3.63 19.43 10.00
C PHE A 8 2.14 19.51 9.70
N LEU A 9 1.47 20.58 10.13
CA LEU A 9 0.03 20.72 9.98
C LEU A 9 -0.37 21.67 8.86
N LYS A 10 0.55 22.54 8.41
CA LYS A 10 0.26 23.53 7.36
C LYS A 10 -0.35 22.88 6.13
N GLU A 11 0.06 21.64 5.81
CA GLU A 11 -0.46 20.88 4.69
C GLU A 11 -1.93 20.53 4.78
N PHE A 12 -2.43 20.26 5.99
CA PHE A 12 -3.83 19.93 6.20
C PHE A 12 -4.74 21.16 6.09
N TYR A 13 -4.20 22.36 6.22
CA TYR A 13 -4.94 23.63 6.20
C TYR A 13 -4.61 24.49 4.98
N TYR A 14 -4.06 23.91 3.89
CA TYR A 14 -3.78 24.66 2.67
C TYR A 14 -5.05 25.10 1.92
N ASP A 15 -6.14 24.36 2.08
CA ASP A 15 -7.43 24.69 1.50
C ASP A 15 -8.56 24.44 2.49
N ASP A 16 -9.64 25.19 2.33
CA ASP A 16 -10.81 25.14 3.22
C ASP A 16 -11.55 23.79 3.15
N GLU A 17 -11.27 22.97 2.12
CA GLU A 17 -11.89 21.66 1.91
C GLU A 17 -11.05 20.48 2.39
N PHE A 18 -9.86 20.75 2.94
CA PHE A 18 -8.94 19.77 3.48
C PHE A 18 -8.56 18.65 2.49
N PHE A 19 -8.36 18.96 1.20
CA PHE A 19 -8.07 17.94 0.17
C PHE A 19 -6.89 17.04 0.53
N PHE A 20 -5.80 17.61 1.07
CA PHE A 20 -4.64 16.84 1.51
C PHE A 20 -4.99 15.86 2.63
N LEU A 21 -5.85 16.26 3.58
CA LEU A 21 -6.30 15.41 4.68
C LEU A 21 -7.17 14.26 4.15
N GLN A 22 -8.10 14.55 3.25
CA GLN A 22 -8.95 13.53 2.64
C GLN A 22 -8.12 12.47 1.91
N ILE A 23 -7.18 12.89 1.06
CA ILE A 23 -6.26 11.97 0.37
C ILE A 23 -5.40 11.20 1.38
N SER A 24 -4.97 11.85 2.47
CA SER A 24 -4.21 11.20 3.54
C SER A 24 -5.00 10.06 4.19
N PHE A 25 -6.30 10.19 4.40
CA PHE A 25 -7.12 9.09 4.92
C PHE A 25 -7.23 7.91 3.96
N TYR A 26 -7.41 8.16 2.66
CA TYR A 26 -7.39 7.10 1.64
C TYR A 26 -6.04 6.37 1.60
N LEU A 27 -4.93 7.11 1.65
CA LEU A 27 -3.60 6.52 1.71
C LEU A 27 -3.35 5.76 3.01
N PHE A 28 -3.86 6.26 4.13
CA PHE A 28 -3.75 5.57 5.41
C PHE A 28 -4.54 4.26 5.42
N LYS A 29 -5.71 4.22 4.79
CA LYS A 29 -6.49 2.99 4.56
C LYS A 29 -5.68 1.96 3.77
N ILE A 30 -5.04 2.37 2.66
CA ILE A 30 -4.16 1.51 1.87
C ILE A 30 -2.98 0.99 2.72
N LEU A 31 -2.40 1.85 3.56
CA LEU A 31 -1.30 1.48 4.44
C LEU A 31 -1.73 0.44 5.49
N ILE A 32 -2.92 0.58 6.08
CA ILE A 32 -3.49 -0.43 6.99
C ILE A 32 -3.68 -1.75 6.24
N LYS A 33 -4.36 -1.75 5.10
CA LYS A 33 -4.61 -2.94 4.28
C LYS A 33 -3.32 -3.66 3.87
N TYR A 34 -2.26 -2.92 3.58
CA TYR A 34 -0.97 -3.47 3.19
C TYR A 34 -0.26 -4.22 4.34
N HIS A 35 -0.34 -3.70 5.58
CA HIS A 35 0.36 -4.28 6.72
C HIS A 35 -0.48 -5.24 7.56
N ASP A 36 -1.79 -5.00 7.66
CA ASP A 36 -2.74 -5.81 8.42
C ASP A 36 -4.08 -5.89 7.67
N PRO A 37 -4.19 -6.79 6.67
CA PRO A 37 -5.41 -6.92 5.88
C PRO A 37 -6.62 -7.37 6.71
N VAL A 38 -6.41 -8.14 7.79
CA VAL A 38 -7.48 -8.59 8.70
C VAL A 38 -8.05 -7.41 9.46
N LEU A 39 -7.19 -6.55 10.02
CA LEU A 39 -7.65 -5.32 10.66
C LEU A 39 -8.38 -4.40 9.68
N SER A 40 -7.86 -4.28 8.44
CA SER A 40 -8.52 -3.49 7.39
C SER A 40 -9.94 -3.99 7.11
N GLU A 41 -10.12 -5.30 6.98
CA GLU A 41 -11.42 -5.92 6.72
C GLU A 41 -12.42 -5.67 7.86
N ILE A 42 -11.97 -5.78 9.12
CA ILE A 42 -12.81 -5.49 10.29
C ILE A 42 -13.27 -4.04 10.30
N LEU A 43 -12.37 -3.11 10.00
CA LEU A 43 -12.70 -1.69 9.93
C LEU A 43 -13.69 -1.42 8.79
N GLU A 44 -13.47 -2.01 7.61
CA GLU A 44 -14.36 -1.86 6.45
C GLU A 44 -15.76 -2.44 6.70
N ASN A 45 -15.85 -3.66 7.25
CA ASN A 45 -17.13 -4.32 7.56
C ASN A 45 -17.97 -3.52 8.56
N ASN A 46 -17.30 -2.79 9.46
CA ASN A 46 -17.94 -1.92 10.44
C ASN A 46 -18.09 -0.46 9.97
N LYS A 47 -17.79 -0.16 8.70
CA LYS A 47 -17.81 1.21 8.13
C LYS A 47 -16.96 2.21 8.92
N MET A 48 -15.90 1.74 9.57
CA MET A 48 -14.96 2.55 10.33
C MET A 48 -13.89 3.10 9.39
N THR A 49 -14.19 4.22 8.75
CA THR A 49 -13.22 4.91 7.89
C THR A 49 -12.24 5.74 8.74
N PRO A 50 -10.99 5.99 8.27
CA PRO A 50 -10.02 6.77 9.03
C PRO A 50 -10.46 8.17 9.41
N GLU A 51 -11.35 8.78 8.63
CA GLU A 51 -11.99 10.07 8.92
C GLU A 51 -12.65 10.06 10.31
N ILE A 52 -13.24 8.93 10.71
CA ILE A 52 -14.01 8.81 11.95
C ILE A 52 -13.09 8.79 13.17
N TYR A 53 -12.01 8.01 13.14
CA TYR A 53 -11.19 7.76 14.33
C TYR A 53 -9.84 8.48 14.31
N ALA A 54 -9.26 8.74 13.13
CA ALA A 54 -7.92 9.28 12.97
C ALA A 54 -7.88 10.79 12.67
N SER A 55 -9.01 11.45 12.39
CA SER A 55 -9.05 12.90 12.17
C SER A 55 -8.39 13.69 13.29
N SER A 56 -8.75 13.38 14.54
CA SER A 56 -8.14 14.01 15.71
C SER A 56 -6.64 13.71 15.83
N TRP A 57 -6.16 12.57 15.33
CA TRP A 57 -4.75 12.20 15.39
C TRP A 57 -3.93 13.02 14.41
N PHE A 58 -4.42 13.15 13.17
CA PHE A 58 -3.70 13.83 12.09
C PHE A 58 -3.73 15.34 12.31
N LEU A 59 -4.89 15.92 12.61
CA LEU A 59 -5.06 17.36 12.80
C LEU A 59 -4.36 17.91 14.04
N THR A 60 -4.18 17.09 15.07
CA THR A 60 -3.55 17.54 16.34
C THR A 60 -2.20 16.88 16.61
N LEU A 61 -1.70 16.06 15.69
CA LEU A 61 -0.50 15.23 15.87
C LEU A 61 -0.50 14.52 17.24
N PHE A 62 -1.62 13.86 17.53
CA PHE A 62 -1.89 13.11 18.77
C PHE A 62 -2.00 13.93 20.07
N ALA A 63 -2.07 15.26 20.02
CA ALA A 63 -2.33 16.07 21.22
C ALA A 63 -3.64 15.68 21.92
N SER A 64 -4.66 15.28 21.14
CA SER A 64 -5.93 14.77 21.67
C SER A 64 -5.88 13.38 22.33
N LYS A 65 -4.73 12.68 22.27
CA LYS A 65 -4.59 11.26 22.68
C LYS A 65 -3.55 11.05 23.77
N CYS A 66 -3.01 12.12 24.34
CA CYS A 66 -1.99 12.03 25.37
C CYS A 66 -1.95 13.27 26.28
N ASN A 67 -1.28 13.15 27.42
CA ASN A 67 -1.02 14.30 28.29
C ASN A 67 0.17 15.14 27.78
N MET A 68 0.31 16.36 28.28
CA MET A 68 1.37 17.30 27.86
C MET A 68 2.80 16.72 27.94
N ARG A 69 3.09 15.88 28.95
CA ARG A 69 4.42 15.28 29.11
C ARG A 69 4.74 14.30 27.98
N ILE A 70 3.77 13.46 27.61
CA ILE A 70 3.90 12.52 26.50
C ILE A 70 3.86 13.25 25.16
N LEU A 71 3.02 14.28 25.02
CA LEU A 71 2.92 15.10 23.81
C LEU A 71 4.26 15.72 23.43
N ASN A 72 4.96 16.31 24.40
CA ASN A 72 6.28 16.90 24.16
C ASN A 72 7.28 15.85 23.63
N LEU A 73 7.21 14.60 24.11
CA LEU A 73 8.06 13.52 23.61
C LEU A 73 7.68 13.11 22.19
N ILE A 74 6.39 13.02 21.86
CA ILE A 74 5.91 12.75 20.50
C ILE A 74 6.43 13.82 19.54
N TYR A 75 6.33 15.09 19.93
CA TYR A 75 6.79 16.20 19.11
C TYR A 75 8.31 16.17 18.90
N MET A 76 9.08 15.87 19.96
CA MET A 76 10.52 15.69 19.82
C MET A 76 10.86 14.54 18.88
N ILE A 77 10.12 13.42 18.93
CA ILE A 77 10.30 12.31 17.99
C ILE A 77 10.07 12.82 16.57
N PHE A 78 8.91 13.42 16.27
CA PHE A 78 8.60 13.85 14.90
C PHE A 78 9.57 14.92 14.36
N LEU A 79 10.05 15.84 15.19
CA LEU A 79 11.09 16.80 14.78
C LEU A 79 12.43 16.14 14.43
N LEU A 80 12.77 15.05 15.11
CA LEU A 80 14.03 14.32 14.89
C LEU A 80 13.91 13.30 13.75
N GLU A 81 12.69 12.90 13.38
CA GLU A 81 12.45 12.02 12.25
C GLU A 81 12.75 12.74 10.93
N LYS A 82 13.50 12.08 10.05
CA LYS A 82 13.80 12.60 8.70
C LYS A 82 12.58 12.60 7.78
N ASN A 83 11.60 11.75 8.07
CA ASN A 83 10.39 11.61 7.27
C ASN A 83 9.25 12.46 7.87
N PRO A 84 8.80 13.53 7.21
CA PRO A 84 7.73 14.38 7.72
C PRO A 84 6.38 13.64 7.82
N PHE A 85 6.23 12.54 7.09
CA PHE A 85 5.02 11.71 7.08
C PHE A 85 5.09 10.53 8.06
N PHE A 86 6.04 10.52 9.00
CA PHE A 86 6.18 9.43 9.95
C PHE A 86 4.93 9.20 10.82
N TYR A 87 4.08 10.22 11.00
CA TYR A 87 2.81 10.11 11.71
C TYR A 87 1.85 9.07 11.10
N PHE A 88 1.97 8.72 9.81
CA PHE A 88 1.21 7.61 9.21
C PHE A 88 1.60 6.27 9.85
N TYR A 89 2.90 5.97 9.92
CA TYR A 89 3.39 4.73 10.51
C TYR A 89 3.20 4.70 12.02
N PHE A 90 3.30 5.85 12.66
CA PHE A 90 2.98 5.99 14.08
C PHE A 90 1.49 5.70 14.36
N SER A 91 0.58 6.21 13.52
CA SER A 91 -0.86 5.91 13.59
C SER A 91 -1.13 4.42 13.37
N LEU A 92 -0.50 3.82 12.36
CA LEU A 92 -0.66 2.39 12.06
C LEU A 92 -0.16 1.52 13.22
N ALA A 93 1.02 1.84 13.76
CA ALA A 93 1.57 1.15 14.91
C ALA A 93 0.62 1.22 16.11
N LEU A 94 0.02 2.39 16.35
CA LEU A 94 -0.93 2.59 17.44
C LEU A 94 -2.19 1.71 17.27
N LEU A 95 -2.72 1.61 16.05
CA LEU A 95 -3.85 0.71 15.74
C LEU A 95 -3.50 -0.76 15.94
N ILE A 96 -2.42 -1.23 15.32
CA ILE A 96 -2.03 -2.65 15.36
C ILE A 96 -1.70 -3.08 16.80
N LEU A 97 -1.09 -2.22 17.60
CA LEU A 97 -0.81 -2.53 19.02
C LEU A 97 -2.09 -2.72 19.85
N HIS A 98 -3.22 -2.18 19.42
CA HIS A 98 -4.54 -2.38 20.04
C HIS A 98 -5.41 -3.42 19.29
N ARG A 99 -4.91 -4.06 18.21
CA ARG A 99 -5.72 -4.94 17.35
C ARG A 99 -6.43 -6.06 18.09
N ASN A 100 -5.78 -6.65 19.10
CA ASN A 100 -6.36 -7.76 19.85
C ASN A 100 -7.64 -7.34 20.61
N ILE A 101 -7.74 -6.07 21.00
CA ILE A 101 -8.93 -5.53 21.65
C ILE A 101 -10.06 -5.43 20.63
N PHE A 102 -9.77 -5.01 19.40
CA PHE A 102 -10.77 -4.89 18.33
C PHE A 102 -11.28 -6.24 17.83
N LEU A 103 -10.42 -7.26 17.84
CA LEU A 103 -10.76 -8.62 17.40
C LEU A 103 -11.71 -9.35 18.36
N CYS A 104 -11.72 -8.99 19.64
CA CYS A 104 -12.46 -9.70 20.68
C CYS A 104 -13.79 -9.03 21.07
N VAL A 105 -14.16 -7.92 20.43
CA VAL A 105 -15.28 -7.09 20.85
C VAL A 105 -16.36 -7.08 19.78
N ASP A 106 -17.62 -7.03 20.22
CA ASP A 106 -18.77 -6.88 19.34
C ASP A 106 -18.64 -5.63 18.46
N ASN A 107 -19.02 -5.82 17.20
CA ASN A 107 -19.00 -4.81 16.14
C ASN A 107 -19.59 -3.44 16.54
N SER A 108 -20.61 -3.43 17.40
CA SER A 108 -21.27 -2.20 17.87
C SER A 108 -20.38 -1.29 18.73
N ASN A 109 -19.40 -1.86 19.44
CA ASN A 109 -18.57 -1.12 20.41
C ASN A 109 -17.23 -0.65 19.81
N LEU A 110 -16.92 -1.05 18.57
CA LEU A 110 -15.70 -0.70 17.87
C LEU A 110 -15.45 0.83 17.77
N PRO A 111 -16.41 1.70 17.38
CA PRO A 111 -16.15 3.14 17.29
C PRO A 111 -15.78 3.75 18.64
N GLU A 112 -16.44 3.32 19.72
CA GLU A 112 -16.12 3.78 21.07
C GLU A 112 -14.68 3.39 21.47
N LEU A 113 -14.27 2.14 21.18
CA LEU A 113 -12.92 1.67 21.46
C LEU A 113 -11.86 2.42 20.65
N LEU A 114 -12.10 2.63 19.36
CA LEU A 114 -11.21 3.42 18.50
C LEU A 114 -11.05 4.85 19.03
N SER A 115 -12.12 5.45 19.55
CA SER A 115 -12.06 6.79 20.15
C SER A 115 -11.21 6.84 21.42
N LYS A 116 -11.18 5.75 22.21
CA LYS A 116 -10.49 5.62 23.50
C LYS A 116 -9.00 5.26 23.40
N ILE A 117 -8.49 4.99 22.19
CA ILE A 117 -7.06 4.74 21.97
C ILE A 117 -6.26 5.93 22.49
N ASN A 118 -5.32 5.69 23.40
CA ASN A 118 -4.52 6.73 24.03
C ASN A 118 -3.06 6.28 24.21
N ILE A 119 -2.16 7.25 24.36
CA ILE A 119 -0.74 7.01 24.63
C ILE A 119 -0.48 7.36 26.09
N PHE A 120 -0.59 6.35 26.95
CA PHE A 120 -0.68 6.53 28.40
C PHE A 120 0.68 6.70 29.10
N ASN A 121 1.77 6.16 28.55
CA ASN A 121 3.09 6.29 29.19
C ASN A 121 4.28 6.23 28.20
N LYS A 122 5.47 6.60 28.69
CA LYS A 122 6.72 6.63 27.91
C LYS A 122 7.13 5.25 27.39
N LYS A 123 6.84 4.18 28.14
CA LYS A 123 7.17 2.80 27.73
C LYS A 123 6.33 2.38 26.53
N PHE A 124 5.04 2.69 26.55
CA PHE A 124 4.13 2.45 25.44
C PHE A 124 4.48 3.31 24.23
N LEU A 125 4.76 4.61 24.43
CA LEU A 125 5.24 5.50 23.37
C LEU A 125 6.48 4.93 22.66
N LYS A 126 7.47 4.42 23.41
CA LYS A 126 8.66 3.78 22.83
C LYS A 126 8.30 2.55 21.97
N LYS A 127 7.32 1.75 22.39
CA LYS A 127 6.82 0.61 21.59
C LYS A 127 6.17 1.08 20.29
N VAL A 128 5.29 2.08 20.37
CA VAL A 128 4.63 2.68 19.19
C VAL A 128 5.67 3.21 18.21
N TRP A 129 6.65 3.97 18.68
CA TRP A 129 7.72 4.50 17.83
C TRP A 129 8.56 3.39 17.19
N ALA A 130 9.07 2.45 17.98
CA ALA A 130 9.92 1.37 17.47
C ALA A 130 9.17 0.52 16.43
N PHE A 131 7.90 0.23 16.68
CA PHE A 131 7.08 -0.52 15.73
C PHE A 131 6.72 0.31 14.49
N GLY A 132 6.46 1.61 14.64
CA GLY A 132 6.30 2.54 13.51
C GLY A 132 7.53 2.58 12.60
N LYS A 133 8.74 2.62 13.17
CA LYS A 133 10.00 2.55 12.38
C LYS A 133 10.16 1.21 11.66
N TYR A 134 9.72 0.12 12.28
CA TYR A 134 9.70 -1.18 11.63
C TYR A 134 8.74 -1.17 10.43
N LEU A 135 7.50 -0.71 10.62
CA LEU A 135 6.49 -0.61 9.55
C LEU A 135 6.97 0.28 8.39
N GLU A 136 7.59 1.42 8.70
CA GLU A 136 8.19 2.30 7.70
C GLU A 136 9.23 1.56 6.84
N ARG A 137 10.11 0.77 7.44
CA ARG A 137 11.14 -0.02 6.72
C ARG A 137 10.55 -1.14 5.86
N GLN A 138 9.37 -1.65 6.24
CA GLN A 138 8.64 -2.67 5.49
C GLN A 138 7.68 -2.08 4.45
N THR A 139 7.60 -0.76 4.32
CA THR A 139 6.73 -0.10 3.34
C THR A 139 7.55 0.32 2.12
N PRO A 140 7.06 0.11 0.89
CA PRO A 140 7.69 0.65 -0.31
C PRO A 140 7.89 2.16 -0.21
N VAL A 141 9.07 2.66 -0.58
CA VAL A 141 9.42 4.09 -0.49
C VAL A 141 8.47 4.95 -1.35
N SER A 142 7.92 4.34 -2.40
CA SER A 142 6.87 4.88 -3.26
C SER A 142 5.66 5.42 -2.50
N PHE A 143 5.33 4.87 -1.32
CA PHE A 143 4.27 5.41 -0.48
C PHE A 143 4.58 6.85 -0.03
N VAL A 144 5.79 7.08 0.48
CA VAL A 144 6.25 8.39 0.91
C VAL A 144 6.41 9.34 -0.28
N HIS A 145 6.90 8.86 -1.43
CA HIS A 145 6.97 9.66 -2.65
C HIS A 145 5.59 10.12 -3.13
N LYS A 146 4.55 9.29 -3.02
CA LYS A 146 3.17 9.69 -3.32
C LYS A 146 2.72 10.85 -2.43
N LEU A 147 3.01 10.80 -1.12
CA LEU A 147 2.67 11.88 -0.19
C LEU A 147 3.37 13.19 -0.53
N PHE A 148 4.66 13.15 -0.88
CA PHE A 148 5.39 14.33 -1.36
C PHE A 148 4.81 14.86 -2.68
N PHE A 149 4.48 13.99 -3.63
CA PHE A 149 3.85 14.38 -4.89
C PHE A 149 2.53 15.12 -4.64
N ILE A 150 1.63 14.54 -3.83
CA ILE A 150 0.34 15.14 -3.51
C ILE A 150 0.53 16.50 -2.82
N LYS A 151 1.42 16.56 -1.82
CA LYS A 151 1.74 17.81 -1.12
C LYS A 151 2.16 18.90 -2.11
N ASN A 152 3.11 18.60 -3.00
CA ASN A 152 3.61 19.59 -3.95
C ASN A 152 2.55 20.00 -4.96
N VAL A 153 1.80 19.05 -5.52
CA VAL A 153 0.72 19.33 -6.48
C VAL A 153 -0.37 20.20 -5.84
N LEU A 154 -0.81 19.88 -4.62
CA LEU A 154 -1.84 20.65 -3.95
C LEU A 154 -1.37 22.07 -3.62
N ILE A 155 -0.12 22.24 -3.17
CA ILE A 155 0.47 23.58 -2.96
C ILE A 155 0.39 24.43 -4.23
N HIS A 156 0.74 23.86 -5.39
CA HIS A 156 0.62 24.56 -6.67
C HIS A 156 -0.83 24.85 -7.07
N LEU A 157 -1.76 23.93 -6.81
CA LEU A 157 -3.18 24.15 -7.11
C LEU A 157 -3.86 25.13 -6.14
N THR A 158 -3.25 25.42 -4.98
CA THR A 158 -3.74 26.43 -4.02
C THR A 158 -3.20 27.83 -4.24
N SER A 159 -2.11 28.02 -5.01
CA SER A 159 -1.55 29.36 -5.24
C SER A 159 -2.41 30.24 -6.14
N GLU A 160 -3.32 29.65 -6.93
CA GLU A 160 -4.23 30.34 -7.83
C GLU A 160 -5.66 29.83 -7.60
N ASN A 161 -6.51 30.60 -6.93
CA ASN A 161 -7.90 30.22 -6.69
C ASN A 161 -8.72 30.40 -7.97
N SER A 162 -8.86 29.32 -8.74
CA SER A 162 -9.71 29.24 -9.92
C SER A 162 -10.64 28.01 -9.86
N ALA A 163 -11.81 28.10 -10.48
CA ALA A 163 -12.73 26.97 -10.61
C ALA A 163 -12.06 25.77 -11.31
N GLU A 164 -11.14 26.03 -12.25
CA GLU A 164 -10.37 24.99 -12.92
C GLU A 164 -9.42 24.24 -11.97
N ASN A 165 -8.78 24.94 -11.04
CA ASN A 165 -7.90 24.31 -10.05
C ASN A 165 -8.70 23.48 -9.04
N TYR A 166 -9.93 23.90 -8.73
CA TYR A 166 -10.85 23.11 -7.93
C TYR A 166 -11.19 21.76 -8.60
N GLU A 167 -11.56 21.79 -9.88
CA GLU A 167 -11.82 20.56 -10.65
C GLU A 167 -10.58 19.64 -10.71
N LYS A 168 -9.38 20.20 -10.90
CA LYS A 168 -8.13 19.42 -10.87
C LYS A 168 -7.90 18.72 -9.53
N LYS A 169 -8.20 19.39 -8.40
CA LYS A 169 -8.14 18.78 -7.06
C LYS A 169 -9.14 17.64 -6.91
N ASN A 170 -10.37 17.81 -7.42
CA ASN A 170 -11.38 16.75 -7.41
C ASN A 170 -10.99 15.54 -8.26
N VAL A 171 -10.42 15.76 -9.44
CA VAL A 171 -9.89 14.67 -10.28
C VAL A 171 -8.79 13.91 -9.53
N LEU A 172 -7.86 14.62 -8.89
CA LEU A 172 -6.80 14.01 -8.09
C LEU A 172 -7.35 13.20 -6.92
N LEU A 173 -8.30 13.77 -6.18
CA LEU A 173 -8.97 13.11 -5.06
C LEU A 173 -9.69 11.83 -5.52
N ASN A 174 -10.44 11.90 -6.62
CA ASN A 174 -11.16 10.76 -7.18
C ASN A 174 -10.21 9.67 -7.69
N PHE A 175 -9.05 10.05 -8.23
CA PHE A 175 -7.99 9.10 -8.58
C PHE A 175 -7.46 8.35 -7.35
N PHE A 176 -7.20 9.03 -6.23
CA PHE A 176 -6.75 8.34 -5.02
C PHE A 176 -7.86 7.52 -4.34
N LYS A 177 -9.12 7.93 -4.47
CA LYS A 177 -10.28 7.15 -4.02
C LYS A 177 -10.42 5.82 -4.75
N SER A 178 -10.03 5.75 -6.02
CA SER A 178 -10.17 4.53 -6.84
C SER A 178 -9.06 3.50 -6.63
N ILE A 179 -7.98 3.86 -5.94
CA ILE A 179 -6.86 2.97 -5.64
C ILE A 179 -7.11 2.29 -4.29
N ASP A 180 -7.10 0.96 -4.27
CA ASP A 180 -7.32 0.16 -3.06
C ASP A 180 -6.12 -0.75 -2.71
N TYR A 181 -4.96 -0.49 -3.31
CA TYR A 181 -3.74 -1.28 -3.15
C TYR A 181 -2.48 -0.42 -3.04
N MET A 182 -1.42 -0.98 -2.47
CA MET A 182 -0.12 -0.31 -2.35
C MET A 182 0.62 -0.30 -3.69
N SER A 183 0.42 0.77 -4.48
CA SER A 183 1.18 0.95 -5.73
C SER A 183 2.66 1.26 -5.49
N VAL A 184 3.54 0.69 -6.32
CA VAL A 184 4.99 0.90 -6.28
C VAL A 184 5.42 1.57 -7.59
N ASN A 185 6.24 2.61 -7.49
CA ASN A 185 6.79 3.34 -8.62
C ASN A 185 7.79 2.45 -9.37
N SER A 186 7.74 2.49 -10.71
CA SER A 186 8.66 1.75 -11.58
C SER A 186 10.13 2.05 -11.29
N TYR A 187 10.48 3.28 -10.92
CA TYR A 187 11.85 3.62 -10.53
C TYR A 187 12.33 2.85 -9.29
N GLU A 188 11.47 2.68 -8.28
CA GLU A 188 11.82 1.89 -7.09
C GLU A 188 12.02 0.41 -7.46
N ILE A 189 11.16 -0.12 -8.33
CA ILE A 189 11.27 -1.50 -8.84
C ILE A 189 12.62 -1.69 -9.55
N LEU A 190 12.93 -0.82 -10.51
CA LEU A 190 14.18 -0.87 -11.28
C LEU A 190 15.41 -0.74 -10.37
N LYS A 191 15.38 0.21 -9.42
CA LYS A 191 16.48 0.39 -8.46
C LYS A 191 16.72 -0.88 -7.64
N ASN A 192 15.66 -1.49 -7.10
CA ASN A 192 15.80 -2.73 -6.32
C ASN A 192 16.34 -3.89 -7.16
N LEU A 193 15.92 -4.01 -8.43
CA LEU A 193 16.45 -5.02 -9.35
C LEU A 193 17.93 -4.80 -9.63
N CYS A 194 18.35 -3.56 -9.90
CA CYS A 194 19.76 -3.22 -10.14
C CYS A 194 20.64 -3.47 -8.91
N GLU A 195 20.11 -3.26 -7.70
CA GLU A 195 20.81 -3.52 -6.44
C GLU A 195 20.80 -5.01 -6.04
N GLY A 196 20.17 -5.90 -6.82
CA GLY A 196 20.05 -7.33 -6.51
C GLY A 196 19.12 -7.62 -5.32
N ASN A 197 18.29 -6.66 -4.93
CA ASN A 197 17.35 -6.79 -3.82
C ASN A 197 16.10 -7.57 -4.28
N ASN A 198 16.07 -8.87 -4.00
CA ASN A 198 14.94 -9.76 -4.30
C ASN A 198 13.76 -9.61 -3.31
N LYS A 199 13.34 -8.37 -3.01
CA LYS A 199 12.25 -8.09 -2.07
C LYS A 199 10.84 -8.30 -2.66
N TYR A 200 10.73 -8.27 -3.98
CA TYR A 200 9.46 -8.30 -4.68
C TYR A 200 9.33 -9.55 -5.55
N LEU A 201 8.15 -10.14 -5.53
CA LEU A 201 7.72 -11.14 -6.50
C LEU A 201 6.94 -10.43 -7.61
N PHE A 202 7.42 -10.50 -8.85
CA PHE A 202 6.75 -9.89 -9.99
C PHE A 202 5.82 -10.89 -10.67
N LEU A 203 4.52 -10.60 -10.64
CA LEU A 203 3.50 -11.37 -11.34
C LEU A 203 3.01 -10.55 -12.53
N ASP A 204 3.24 -11.03 -13.75
CA ASP A 204 2.76 -10.41 -14.98
C ASP A 204 1.41 -10.99 -15.36
N ILE A 205 0.36 -10.19 -15.20
CA ILE A 205 -1.03 -10.60 -15.46
C ILE A 205 -1.47 -10.34 -16.92
N ARG A 206 -0.56 -9.88 -17.79
CA ARG A 206 -0.86 -9.65 -19.21
C ARG A 206 -0.96 -10.99 -19.96
N LEU A 207 -1.61 -10.95 -21.12
CA LEU A 207 -1.70 -12.11 -22.02
C LEU A 207 -0.31 -12.67 -22.33
N ASN A 208 -0.23 -14.00 -22.49
CA ASN A 208 1.04 -14.68 -22.70
C ASN A 208 1.73 -14.26 -24.01
N SER A 209 0.97 -13.79 -25.00
CA SER A 209 1.53 -13.16 -26.21
C SER A 209 2.38 -11.94 -25.89
N HIS A 210 1.89 -11.03 -25.04
CA HIS A 210 2.60 -9.83 -24.62
C HIS A 210 3.80 -10.18 -23.72
N PHE A 211 3.64 -11.13 -22.80
CA PHE A 211 4.73 -11.59 -21.94
C PHE A 211 5.91 -12.16 -22.74
N LYS A 212 5.63 -12.97 -23.77
CA LYS A 212 6.66 -13.51 -24.66
C LYS A 212 7.37 -12.43 -25.47
N SER A 213 6.68 -11.36 -25.85
CA SER A 213 7.31 -10.23 -26.56
C SER A 213 8.24 -9.41 -25.67
N PHE A 214 7.83 -9.14 -24.43
CA PHE A 214 8.59 -8.37 -23.46
C PHE A 214 8.04 -8.60 -22.05
N HIS A 215 8.92 -8.95 -21.12
CA HIS A 215 8.58 -9.07 -19.71
C HIS A 215 9.77 -8.66 -18.85
N LEU A 216 9.49 -8.35 -17.59
CA LEU A 216 10.52 -8.02 -16.61
C LEU A 216 11.31 -9.28 -16.25
N TYR A 217 12.63 -9.17 -16.17
CA TYR A 217 13.47 -10.29 -15.72
C TYR A 217 13.01 -10.78 -14.33
N ASN A 218 12.91 -12.10 -14.14
CA ASN A 218 12.34 -12.76 -12.95
C ASN A 218 10.84 -12.55 -12.69
N SER A 219 10.06 -12.08 -13.67
CA SER A 219 8.60 -12.08 -13.56
C SER A 219 7.98 -13.41 -13.96
N ILE A 220 6.85 -13.75 -13.31
CA ILE A 220 6.07 -14.95 -13.56
C ILE A 220 4.79 -14.54 -14.28
N ASN A 221 4.52 -15.10 -15.45
CA ASN A 221 3.25 -14.87 -16.14
C ASN A 221 2.10 -15.59 -15.42
N MET A 222 1.06 -14.84 -15.08
CA MET A 222 -0.19 -15.30 -14.47
C MET A 222 -1.36 -14.99 -15.42
N GLU A 223 -1.36 -15.60 -16.60
CA GLU A 223 -2.46 -15.47 -17.57
C GLU A 223 -3.77 -16.00 -16.97
N LEU A 224 -4.76 -15.11 -16.84
CA LEU A 224 -6.10 -15.45 -16.39
C LEU A 224 -6.84 -16.20 -17.51
N VAL A 225 -6.81 -17.53 -17.47
CA VAL A 225 -7.56 -18.37 -18.40
C VAL A 225 -9.05 -18.26 -18.06
N LYS A 226 -9.83 -17.68 -18.98
CA LYS A 226 -11.27 -17.41 -18.79
C LYS A 226 -12.13 -18.65 -18.53
N ASN A 227 -11.64 -19.85 -18.82
CA ASN A 227 -12.41 -21.08 -18.70
C ASN A 227 -11.52 -22.26 -18.27
N TYR A 228 -11.85 -22.93 -17.16
CA TYR A 228 -11.09 -24.08 -16.66
C TYR A 228 -10.99 -25.22 -17.69
N LEU A 229 -11.97 -25.35 -18.59
CA LEU A 229 -11.97 -26.30 -19.71
C LEU A 229 -10.83 -26.08 -20.70
N ASP A 230 -10.36 -24.85 -20.89
CA ASP A 230 -9.31 -24.54 -21.85
C ASP A 230 -7.92 -24.92 -21.32
N ILE A 231 -7.74 -24.98 -20.00
CA ILE A 231 -6.53 -25.53 -19.34
C ILE A 231 -6.38 -27.03 -19.70
N PHE A 232 -7.48 -27.79 -19.67
CA PHE A 232 -7.49 -29.21 -20.06
C PHE A 232 -7.23 -29.42 -21.55
N LYS A 233 -7.72 -28.51 -22.41
CA LYS A 233 -7.43 -28.55 -23.86
C LYS A 233 -5.95 -28.24 -24.15
N MET A 234 -5.33 -27.30 -23.42
CA MET A 234 -3.89 -27.04 -23.53
C MET A 234 -3.05 -28.24 -23.13
N LYS A 235 -3.37 -28.93 -22.02
CA LYS A 235 -2.71 -30.18 -21.62
C LYS A 235 -2.86 -31.31 -22.66
N ARG A 236 -4.02 -31.40 -23.32
CA ARG A 236 -4.23 -32.38 -24.41
C ARG A 236 -3.38 -32.05 -25.66
N LYS A 237 -3.29 -30.78 -26.06
CA LYS A 237 -2.45 -30.35 -27.19
C LYS A 237 -0.95 -30.57 -26.91
N SER A 238 -0.46 -30.23 -25.72
CA SER A 238 0.96 -30.49 -25.37
C SER A 238 1.28 -31.99 -25.32
N ASN A 239 0.36 -32.81 -24.80
CA ASN A 239 0.53 -34.26 -24.82
C ASN A 239 0.48 -34.83 -26.25
N GLN A 240 -0.44 -34.38 -27.12
CA GLN A 240 -0.48 -34.81 -28.52
C GLN A 240 0.79 -34.44 -29.30
N ILE A 241 1.36 -33.25 -29.05
CA ILE A 241 2.63 -32.83 -29.67
C ILE A 241 3.78 -33.72 -29.19
N ASN A 242 3.83 -34.07 -27.91
CA ASN A 242 4.84 -34.97 -27.35
C ASN A 242 4.70 -36.42 -27.86
N PHE A 243 3.47 -36.91 -28.02
CA PHE A 243 3.20 -38.24 -28.62
C PHE A 243 3.58 -38.27 -30.10
N GLY A 244 3.22 -37.25 -30.89
CA GLY A 244 3.61 -37.15 -32.31
C GLY A 244 5.13 -37.02 -32.51
N ALA A 245 5.84 -36.36 -31.59
CA ALA A 245 7.30 -36.32 -31.58
C ALA A 245 7.95 -37.67 -31.23
N LEU A 246 7.34 -38.44 -30.31
CA LEU A 246 7.79 -39.80 -29.97
C LEU A 246 7.56 -40.79 -31.13
N GLU A 247 6.40 -40.72 -31.77
CA GLU A 247 6.07 -41.55 -32.94
C GLU A 247 7.00 -41.25 -34.13
N ASN A 248 7.33 -39.99 -34.38
CA ASN A 248 8.29 -39.62 -35.42
C ASN A 248 9.73 -40.06 -35.09
N LYS A 249 10.14 -40.05 -33.82
CA LYS A 249 11.42 -40.63 -33.38
C LYS A 249 11.47 -42.15 -33.58
N ASN A 250 10.37 -42.85 -33.27
CA ASN A 250 10.26 -44.29 -33.45
C ASN A 250 10.21 -44.69 -34.95
N ARG A 251 9.53 -43.91 -35.80
CA ARG A 251 9.54 -44.09 -37.26
C ARG A 251 10.91 -43.84 -37.90
N LYS A 252 11.70 -42.90 -37.37
CA LYS A 252 13.08 -42.69 -37.82
C LYS A 252 13.99 -43.87 -37.40
N LYS A 253 13.84 -44.39 -36.18
CA LYS A 253 14.57 -45.60 -35.73
C LYS A 253 14.20 -46.86 -36.53
N SER A 254 12.92 -47.05 -36.87
CA SER A 254 12.50 -48.22 -37.66
C SER A 254 12.98 -48.18 -39.11
N LYS A 255 13.16 -46.98 -39.69
CA LYS A 255 13.74 -46.82 -41.04
C LYS A 255 15.25 -47.08 -41.08
N TRP A 256 15.98 -46.78 -40.01
CA TRP A 256 17.42 -47.09 -39.91
C TRP A 256 17.67 -48.59 -39.75
N ASN A 257 16.77 -49.33 -39.11
CA ASN A 257 16.90 -50.79 -38.94
C ASN A 257 16.49 -51.61 -40.19
N GLN A 258 15.98 -50.96 -41.23
CA GLN A 258 15.60 -51.61 -42.51
C GLN A 258 16.62 -51.39 -43.63
N SER A 259 17.66 -50.58 -43.40
CA SER A 259 18.72 -50.30 -44.38
C SER A 259 19.99 -51.15 -44.20
N ASP A 260 20.05 -52.00 -43.16
CA ASP A 260 21.22 -52.86 -42.85
C ASP A 260 20.93 -54.36 -43.07
N LYS A 261 20.20 -54.72 -44.14
CA LYS A 261 20.10 -56.11 -44.63
C LYS A 261 20.38 -56.18 -46.13
#